data_AF-A0A959J8V7-F1
#
_entry.id   AF-A0A959J8V7-F1
#
_cell.length_a   1.000
_cell.length_b   1.000
_cell.length_c   1.000
_cell.angle_alpha   90.00
_cell.angle_beta   90.00
_cell.angle_gamma   90.00
#
_symmetry.space_group_name_H-M   'P 1'
#
loop_
_entity.id
_entity.type
_entity.pdbx_description
1 polymer ?
#
loop_
_entity_poly.entity_id
_entity_poly.type
_entity_poly.pdbx_seq_one_letter_code
_entity_poly.pdbx_strand_id
1 'polypeptide(L)'
;MHRDAQVTMVMGRNGTGKSYLAHTIIKAMKERVIVITLNGEPAIWRQYEEIDITKKESWKFKKGIKQVYYMRQEKDTMKYIHKYFRDGIIVFDDCRGYLTSNVDSDIYLKRLLIDFRHKMLDLFFVFHAPTDVPPRIWAFYRTAFIGATDAIFPKSRIQTDSAERIIAAQKKVNAAFRKALARGDNSHYGLFVRVRP
;
A
#
# COMPACT_ATOMS: atom_id res chain seq x y z
N MET A 1 -18.50 -16.00 7.99
CA MET A 1 -18.34 -15.36 6.66
C MET A 1 -16.87 -15.44 6.31
N HIS A 2 -16.50 -16.26 5.33
CA HIS A 2 -15.09 -16.40 4.92
C HIS A 2 -14.69 -15.11 4.21
N ARG A 3 -13.69 -14.41 4.72
CA ARG A 3 -13.15 -13.22 4.06
C ARG A 3 -12.05 -13.66 3.11
N ASP A 4 -12.19 -13.31 1.84
CA ASP A 4 -11.12 -13.51 0.87
C ASP A 4 -10.01 -12.47 1.08
N ALA A 5 -8.76 -12.93 0.96
CA ALA A 5 -7.58 -12.08 0.91
C ALA A 5 -7.67 -11.10 -0.28
N GLN A 6 -7.30 -9.84 -0.06
CA GLN A 6 -7.45 -8.78 -1.06
C GLN A 6 -6.20 -7.92 -1.21
N VAL A 7 -6.04 -7.35 -2.41
CA VAL A 7 -5.08 -6.29 -2.68
C VAL A 7 -5.79 -4.94 -2.65
N THR A 8 -5.33 -4.05 -1.77
CA THR A 8 -5.81 -2.68 -1.60
C THR A 8 -4.71 -1.70 -1.97
N MET A 9 -5.04 -0.69 -2.77
CA MET A 9 -4.12 0.39 -3.11
C MET A 9 -4.60 1.70 -2.49
N VAL A 10 -3.66 2.52 -2.03
CA VAL A 10 -3.90 3.90 -1.56
C VAL A 10 -2.96 4.81 -2.32
N MET A 11 -3.50 5.80 -3.02
CA MET A 11 -2.74 6.69 -3.91
C MET A 11 -3.04 8.15 -3.61
N GLY A 12 -2.08 9.04 -3.86
CA GLY A 12 -2.21 10.48 -3.54
C GLY A 12 -0.85 11.13 -3.30
N ARG A 13 -0.71 12.42 -3.58
CA ARG A 13 0.55 13.16 -3.32
C ARG A 13 0.91 13.19 -1.84
N ASN A 14 2.12 13.63 -1.52
CA ASN A 14 2.53 13.80 -0.12
C ASN A 14 1.62 14.79 0.62
N GLY A 15 1.37 14.53 1.90
CA GLY A 15 0.47 15.34 2.71
C GLY A 15 -1.02 15.16 2.38
N THR A 16 -1.46 14.08 1.72
CA THR A 16 -2.90 13.79 1.53
C THR A 16 -3.50 12.89 2.61
N GLY A 17 -2.66 12.32 3.48
CA GLY A 17 -3.09 11.42 4.56
C GLY A 17 -3.16 9.93 4.17
N LYS A 18 -2.44 9.49 3.13
CA LYS A 18 -2.45 8.09 2.67
C LYS A 18 -2.10 7.08 3.75
N SER A 19 -0.94 7.26 4.38
CA SER A 19 -0.42 6.38 5.41
C SER A 19 -1.33 6.40 6.64
N TYR A 20 -1.93 7.56 6.94
CA TYR A 20 -2.94 7.68 7.99
C TYR A 20 -4.22 6.90 7.66
N LEU A 21 -4.71 6.96 6.41
CA LEU A 21 -5.86 6.16 5.97
C LEU A 21 -5.54 4.66 6.06
N ALA A 22 -4.40 4.24 5.52
CA ALA A 22 -3.95 2.85 5.59
C ALA A 22 -3.86 2.37 7.05
N HIS A 23 -3.20 3.16 7.90
CA HIS A 23 -3.07 2.94 9.36
C HIS A 23 -4.43 2.80 10.05
N THR A 24 -5.37 3.69 9.75
CA THR A 24 -6.73 3.66 10.32
C THR A 24 -7.45 2.37 9.95
N ILE A 25 -7.38 1.97 8.66
CA ILE A 25 -8.00 0.73 8.17
C ILE A 25 -7.39 -0.48 8.88
N ILE A 26 -6.05 -0.62 8.88
CA ILE A 26 -5.42 -1.81 9.48
C ILE A 26 -5.64 -1.89 11.00
N LYS A 27 -5.67 -0.77 11.72
CA LYS A 27 -5.94 -0.75 13.16
C LYS A 27 -7.36 -1.24 13.46
N ALA A 28 -8.33 -0.88 12.62
CA ALA A 28 -9.70 -1.34 12.75
C ALA A 28 -9.84 -2.85 12.50
N MET A 29 -8.98 -3.42 11.66
CA MET A 29 -8.98 -4.86 11.35
C MET A 29 -8.46 -5.72 12.51
N LYS A 30 -7.60 -5.18 13.39
CA LYS A 30 -7.06 -5.86 14.58
C LYS A 30 -6.36 -7.20 14.28
N GLU A 31 -5.72 -7.29 13.13
CA GLU A 31 -5.00 -8.48 12.65
C GLU A 31 -3.51 -8.42 12.95
N ARG A 32 -2.80 -9.49 12.55
CA ARG A 32 -1.34 -9.54 12.48
C ARG A 32 -0.86 -8.75 11.27
N VAL A 33 -0.06 -7.70 11.49
CA VAL A 33 0.38 -6.80 10.42
C VAL A 33 1.90 -6.63 10.43
N ILE A 34 2.51 -6.70 9.25
CA ILE A 34 3.83 -6.11 9.01
C ILE A 34 3.70 -4.89 8.09
N VAL A 35 4.41 -3.83 8.43
CA VAL A 35 4.53 -2.62 7.62
C VAL A 35 5.96 -2.53 7.12
N ILE A 36 6.10 -2.55 5.81
CA ILE A 36 7.36 -2.40 5.11
C ILE A 36 7.50 -0.92 4.77
N THR A 37 8.57 -0.34 5.28
CA THR A 37 8.97 1.04 5.02
C THR A 37 10.40 1.02 4.49
N LEU A 38 10.83 2.10 3.83
CA LEU A 38 12.22 2.18 3.36
C LEU A 38 13.20 2.12 4.54
N ASN A 39 12.99 2.99 5.54
CA ASN A 39 13.86 3.18 6.70
C ASN A 39 13.08 3.70 7.94
N GLY A 40 11.81 3.31 8.10
CA GLY A 40 10.92 3.81 9.14
C GLY A 40 10.12 5.06 8.76
N GLU A 41 10.22 5.52 7.50
CA GLU A 41 9.32 6.52 6.93
C GLU A 41 8.05 5.88 6.33
N PRO A 42 6.87 6.50 6.48
CA PRO A 42 6.62 7.74 7.23
C PRO A 42 6.57 7.57 8.76
N ALA A 43 6.83 8.66 9.48
CA ALA A 43 6.93 8.70 10.96
C ALA A 43 5.76 8.05 11.74
N ILE A 44 4.56 7.96 11.17
CA ILE A 44 3.39 7.30 11.79
C ILE A 44 3.68 5.84 12.18
N TRP A 45 4.62 5.19 11.50
CA TRP A 45 4.96 3.79 11.75
C TRP A 45 5.99 3.60 12.86
N ARG A 46 6.84 4.59 13.13
CA ARG A 46 8.01 4.50 14.04
C ARG A 46 7.68 4.05 15.47
N GLN A 47 6.44 4.23 15.90
CA GLN A 47 5.95 3.76 17.21
C GLN A 47 5.87 2.22 17.32
N TYR A 48 5.90 1.49 16.21
CA TYR A 48 5.77 0.04 16.18
C TYR A 48 7.12 -0.64 16.21
N GLU A 49 7.19 -1.74 16.98
CA GLU A 49 8.39 -2.56 17.11
C GLU A 49 8.88 -3.05 15.74
N GLU A 50 10.17 -2.88 15.49
CA GLU A 50 10.84 -3.43 14.31
C GLU A 50 11.16 -4.91 14.52
N ILE A 51 10.95 -5.75 13.50
CA ILE A 51 11.39 -7.15 13.53
C ILE A 51 12.71 -7.34 12.82
N ASP A 52 13.56 -8.18 13.41
CA ASP A 52 14.71 -8.77 12.71
C ASP A 52 14.20 -9.87 11.77
N ILE A 53 14.08 -9.54 10.47
CA ILE A 53 13.51 -10.42 9.46
C ILE A 53 14.32 -11.70 9.22
N THR A 54 15.60 -11.72 9.61
CA THR A 54 16.50 -12.86 9.42
C THR A 54 16.23 -13.98 10.43
N LYS A 55 15.61 -13.65 11.56
CA LYS A 55 15.30 -14.59 12.65
C LYS A 55 13.86 -15.06 12.57
N LYS A 56 13.64 -16.38 12.51
CA LYS A 56 12.30 -17.00 12.46
C LYS A 56 11.43 -16.60 13.65
N GLU A 57 12.04 -16.37 14.80
CA GLU A 57 11.41 -16.02 16.07
C GLU A 57 10.74 -14.66 16.03
N SER A 58 11.33 -13.68 15.34
CA SER A 58 10.76 -12.33 15.19
C SER A 58 9.41 -12.32 14.49
N TRP A 59 9.14 -13.36 13.68
CA TRP A 59 7.88 -13.55 12.98
C TRP A 59 6.79 -14.15 13.89
N LYS A 60 7.11 -14.66 15.08
CA LYS A 60 6.14 -15.31 15.98
C LYS A 60 5.37 -14.26 16.77
N PHE A 61 4.30 -13.72 16.18
CA PHE A 61 3.35 -12.83 16.87
C PHE A 61 1.93 -13.07 16.35
N LYS A 62 0.93 -13.01 17.25
CA LYS A 62 -0.46 -13.38 16.92
C LYS A 62 -1.27 -12.21 16.36
N LYS A 63 -1.05 -11.00 16.87
CA LYS A 63 -1.77 -9.76 16.52
C LYS A 63 -0.86 -8.56 16.73
N GLY A 64 -1.26 -7.42 16.18
CA GLY A 64 -0.54 -6.16 16.33
C GLY A 64 0.25 -5.81 15.08
N ILE A 65 0.84 -4.61 15.10
CA ILE A 65 1.59 -4.04 13.98
C ILE A 65 3.07 -4.08 14.33
N LYS A 66 3.88 -4.63 13.42
CA LYS A 66 5.34 -4.59 13.48
C LYS A 66 5.92 -4.00 12.20
N GLN A 67 7.15 -3.52 12.26
CA GLN A 67 7.82 -2.89 11.13
C GLN A 67 8.93 -3.75 10.53
N VAL A 68 9.11 -3.60 9.23
CA VAL A 68 10.24 -4.10 8.45
C VAL A 68 10.87 -2.91 7.74
N TYR A 69 12.15 -2.65 8.02
CA TYR A 69 12.91 -1.62 7.30
C TYR A 69 13.60 -2.26 6.10
N TYR A 70 13.11 -1.95 4.91
CA TYR A 70 13.59 -2.52 3.65
C TYR A 70 15.10 -2.33 3.48
N MET A 71 15.64 -1.15 3.79
CA MET A 71 17.07 -0.84 3.61
C MET A 71 18.03 -1.73 4.41
N ARG A 72 17.56 -2.48 5.42
CA ARG A 72 18.44 -3.34 6.21
C ARG A 72 18.89 -4.60 5.48
N GLN A 73 18.06 -5.12 4.58
CA GLN A 73 18.31 -6.38 3.87
C GLN A 73 18.04 -6.26 2.36
N GLU A 74 17.49 -5.13 1.91
CA GLU A 74 17.19 -4.79 0.53
C GLU A 74 16.59 -5.96 -0.26
N LYS A 75 17.37 -6.55 -1.16
CA LYS A 75 17.00 -7.63 -2.08
C LYS A 75 16.52 -8.91 -1.36
N ASP A 76 16.98 -9.17 -0.14
CA ASP A 76 16.56 -10.34 0.64
C ASP A 76 15.28 -10.08 1.45
N THR A 77 14.79 -8.83 1.54
CA THR A 77 13.60 -8.50 2.35
C THR A 77 12.38 -9.32 1.91
N MET A 78 12.09 -9.34 0.60
CA MET A 78 10.92 -10.06 0.06
C MET A 78 11.04 -11.58 0.23
N LYS A 79 12.26 -12.12 0.19
CA LYS A 79 12.54 -13.54 0.46
C LYS A 79 12.13 -13.94 1.86
N TYR A 80 12.51 -13.15 2.87
CA TYR A 80 12.17 -13.44 4.26
C TYR A 80 10.67 -13.29 4.54
N ILE A 81 10.05 -12.23 4.02
CA ILE A 81 8.60 -12.02 4.10
C ILE A 81 7.86 -13.22 3.48
N HIS A 82 8.20 -13.58 2.25
CA HIS A 82 7.57 -14.69 1.55
C HIS A 82 7.75 -16.03 2.29
N LYS A 83 8.91 -16.25 2.92
CA LYS A 83 9.23 -17.48 3.66
C LYS A 83 8.47 -17.59 4.98
N TYR A 84 8.36 -16.50 5.75
CA TYR A 84 7.94 -16.56 7.15
C TYR A 84 6.59 -15.91 7.47
N PHE A 85 6.06 -15.03 6.61
CA PHE A 85 4.80 -14.32 6.87
C PHE A 85 3.61 -14.96 6.13
N ARG A 86 2.53 -15.20 6.87
CA ARG A 86 1.27 -15.82 6.46
C ARG A 86 0.16 -15.36 7.40
N ASP A 87 -1.10 -15.50 6.99
CA ASP A 87 -2.28 -15.29 7.83
C ASP A 87 -2.26 -13.89 8.47
N GLY A 88 -2.25 -12.85 7.63
CA GLY A 88 -2.08 -11.47 8.10
C GLY A 88 -2.10 -10.42 7.00
N ILE A 89 -1.67 -9.22 7.34
CA ILE A 89 -1.66 -8.06 6.46
C ILE A 89 -0.23 -7.61 6.21
N ILE A 90 0.09 -7.34 4.94
CA ILE A 90 1.34 -6.71 4.55
C ILE A 90 1.02 -5.31 4.01
N VAL A 91 1.59 -4.29 4.62
CA VAL A 91 1.51 -2.91 4.13
C VAL A 91 2.86 -2.53 3.53
N PHE A 92 2.87 -2.26 2.24
CA PHE A 92 3.97 -1.61 1.55
C PHE A 92 3.69 -0.11 1.56
N ASP A 93 4.29 0.63 2.51
CA ASP A 93 4.14 2.09 2.55
C ASP A 93 5.31 2.77 1.83
N ASP A 94 5.00 3.89 1.17
CA ASP A 94 5.92 4.65 0.32
C ASP A 94 6.72 3.76 -0.65
N CYS A 95 5.99 2.97 -1.45
CA CYS A 95 6.55 1.93 -2.32
C CYS A 95 7.66 2.40 -3.27
N ARG A 96 7.71 3.70 -3.62
CA ARG A 96 8.59 4.21 -4.68
C ARG A 96 10.07 3.96 -4.39
N GLY A 97 10.47 3.93 -3.12
CA GLY A 97 11.86 3.75 -2.72
C GLY A 97 12.41 2.34 -2.89
N TYR A 98 11.55 1.32 -2.98
CA TYR A 98 11.98 -0.08 -2.91
C TYR A 98 11.18 -1.08 -3.76
N LEU A 99 10.07 -0.66 -4.39
CA LEU A 99 9.39 -1.44 -5.42
C LEU A 99 9.79 -0.94 -6.80
N THR A 100 10.28 -1.84 -7.63
CA THR A 100 10.61 -1.54 -9.03
C THR A 100 9.35 -1.56 -9.89
N SER A 101 9.36 -0.83 -11.00
CA SER A 101 8.27 -0.85 -12.00
C SER A 101 8.08 -2.23 -12.62
N ASN A 102 9.16 -3.01 -12.72
CA ASN A 102 9.14 -4.39 -13.15
C ASN A 102 9.16 -5.34 -11.95
N VAL A 103 7.97 -5.67 -11.42
CA VAL A 103 7.81 -6.60 -10.30
C VAL A 103 8.46 -7.97 -10.57
N ASP A 104 8.56 -8.38 -11.83
CA ASP A 104 9.13 -9.68 -12.19
C ASP A 104 10.64 -9.76 -11.96
N SER A 105 11.31 -8.62 -11.75
CA SER A 105 12.73 -8.57 -11.35
C SER A 105 12.97 -9.08 -9.92
N ASP A 106 11.96 -9.05 -9.06
CA ASP A 106 12.01 -9.65 -7.72
C ASP A 106 11.15 -10.92 -7.70
N ILE A 107 11.83 -12.07 -7.76
CA ILE A 107 11.17 -13.39 -7.78
C ILE A 107 10.29 -13.62 -6.55
N TYR A 108 10.63 -13.07 -5.39
CA TYR A 108 9.89 -13.28 -4.15
C TYR A 108 8.68 -12.36 -4.05
N LEU A 109 8.77 -11.11 -4.52
CA LEU A 109 7.61 -10.23 -4.67
C LEU A 109 6.62 -10.80 -5.69
N LYS A 110 7.12 -11.29 -6.83
CA LYS A 110 6.30 -11.99 -7.84
C LYS A 110 5.55 -13.19 -7.24
N ARG A 111 6.26 -14.05 -6.50
CA ARG A 111 5.65 -15.20 -5.81
C ARG A 111 4.64 -14.77 -4.74
N LEU A 112 4.95 -13.73 -3.96
CA LEU A 112 4.05 -13.18 -2.96
C LEU A 112 2.72 -12.70 -3.58
N LEU A 113 2.77 -11.99 -4.72
CA LEU A 113 1.58 -11.53 -5.45
C LEU A 113 0.76 -12.66 -6.07
N ILE A 114 1.38 -13.80 -6.42
CA ILE A 114 0.66 -14.97 -6.93
C ILE A 114 0.03 -15.74 -5.76
N ASP A 115 0.77 -15.93 -4.68
CA ASP A 115 0.41 -16.82 -3.57
C ASP A 115 -0.39 -16.13 -2.47
N PHE A 116 -0.66 -14.82 -2.56
CA PHE A 116 -1.25 -14.04 -1.45
C PHE A 116 -2.54 -14.67 -0.90
N ARG A 117 -3.41 -15.21 -1.78
CA ARG A 117 -4.64 -15.90 -1.35
C ARG A 117 -4.35 -17.21 -0.63
N HIS A 118 -3.45 -18.04 -1.16
CA HIS A 118 -3.04 -19.29 -0.53
C HIS A 118 -2.33 -19.10 0.81
N LYS A 119 -1.69 -17.94 0.99
CA LYS A 119 -1.04 -17.53 2.24
C LYS A 119 -1.96 -16.73 3.17
N MET A 120 -3.22 -16.51 2.79
CA MET A 120 -4.19 -15.70 3.53
C MET A 120 -3.64 -14.30 3.88
N LEU A 121 -3.07 -13.63 2.88
CA LEU A 121 -2.43 -12.32 3.01
C LEU A 121 -3.28 -11.21 2.39
N ASP A 122 -3.68 -10.23 3.18
CA ASP A 122 -4.12 -8.95 2.61
C ASP A 122 -2.91 -8.07 2.30
N LEU A 123 -2.87 -7.51 1.09
CA LEU A 123 -1.79 -6.65 0.65
C LEU A 123 -2.29 -5.22 0.53
N PHE A 124 -1.63 -4.28 1.20
CA PHE A 124 -1.85 -2.85 1.07
C PHE A 124 -0.64 -2.24 0.38
N PHE A 125 -0.86 -1.48 -0.67
CA PHE A 125 0.19 -0.73 -1.34
C PHE A 125 -0.13 0.77 -1.29
N VAL A 126 0.84 1.56 -0.83
CA VAL A 126 0.71 3.02 -0.74
C VAL A 126 1.68 3.67 -1.72
N PHE A 127 1.13 4.42 -2.68
CA PHE A 127 1.89 5.08 -3.75
C PHE A 127 1.61 6.59 -3.79
N HIS A 128 2.51 7.37 -4.38
CA HIS A 128 2.23 8.80 -4.58
C HIS A 128 1.28 9.04 -5.75
N ALA A 129 1.41 8.25 -6.81
CA ALA A 129 0.55 8.32 -7.98
C ALA A 129 0.30 6.91 -8.58
N PRO A 130 -0.80 6.73 -9.33
CA PRO A 130 -1.05 5.54 -10.14
C PRO A 130 0.06 5.18 -11.12
N THR A 131 0.81 6.18 -11.60
CA THR A 131 1.95 5.95 -12.50
C THR A 131 3.12 5.26 -11.80
N ASP A 132 3.16 5.31 -10.46
CA ASP A 132 4.15 4.60 -9.65
C ASP A 132 3.74 3.15 -9.41
N VAL A 133 2.49 2.79 -9.71
CA VAL A 133 1.97 1.44 -9.51
C VAL A 133 2.45 0.55 -10.65
N PRO A 134 3.23 -0.50 -10.35
CA PRO A 134 3.61 -1.48 -11.35
C PRO A 134 2.39 -2.10 -12.06
N PRO A 135 2.42 -2.27 -13.39
CA PRO A 135 1.34 -2.88 -14.17
C PRO A 135 0.75 -4.16 -13.56
N ARG A 136 1.63 -5.04 -13.07
CA ARG A 136 1.25 -6.33 -12.47
C ARG A 136 0.38 -6.18 -11.22
N ILE A 137 0.53 -5.09 -10.45
CA ILE A 137 -0.28 -4.84 -9.25
C ILE A 137 -1.72 -4.43 -9.63
N TRP A 138 -1.92 -3.74 -10.77
CA TRP A 138 -3.25 -3.45 -11.31
C TRP A 138 -4.07 -4.69 -11.68
N ALA A 139 -3.42 -5.83 -11.93
CA ALA A 139 -4.14 -7.07 -12.22
C ALA A 139 -4.77 -7.70 -10.96
N PHE A 140 -4.29 -7.37 -9.75
CA PHE A 140 -4.71 -8.02 -8.52
C PHE A 140 -5.60 -7.17 -7.61
N TYR A 141 -5.63 -5.84 -7.80
CA TYR A 141 -6.35 -4.97 -6.87
C TYR A 141 -7.85 -5.26 -6.84
N ARG A 142 -8.41 -5.20 -5.63
CA ARG A 142 -9.85 -5.27 -5.37
C ARG A 142 -10.42 -3.91 -4.98
N THR A 143 -9.61 -3.08 -4.34
CA THR A 143 -10.00 -1.74 -3.88
C THR A 143 -8.85 -0.77 -4.11
N ALA A 144 -9.16 0.42 -4.62
CA ALA A 144 -8.23 1.54 -4.71
C ALA A 144 -8.83 2.77 -4.03
N PHE A 145 -8.08 3.40 -3.13
CA PHE A 145 -8.39 4.70 -2.55
C PHE A 145 -7.61 5.77 -3.30
N ILE A 146 -8.33 6.62 -4.03
CA ILE A 146 -7.76 7.68 -4.87
C ILE A 146 -7.80 8.99 -4.10
N GLY A 147 -6.65 9.48 -3.69
CA GLY A 147 -6.44 10.80 -3.11
C GLY A 147 -6.07 11.84 -4.17
N ALA A 148 -5.83 13.08 -3.73
CA ALA A 148 -5.43 14.15 -4.65
C ALA A 148 -4.01 13.92 -5.19
N THR A 149 -3.76 14.22 -6.45
CA THR A 149 -2.42 14.15 -7.08
C THR A 149 -2.15 15.35 -7.98
N ASP A 150 -0.89 15.64 -8.24
CA ASP A 150 -0.48 16.84 -8.99
C ASP A 150 -0.74 16.74 -10.50
N ALA A 151 -0.56 15.57 -11.10
CA ALA A 151 -0.80 15.32 -12.52
C ALA A 151 -2.01 14.41 -12.76
N ILE A 152 -2.82 14.74 -13.79
CA ILE A 152 -3.91 13.87 -14.28
C ILE A 152 -3.29 12.60 -14.87
N PHE A 153 -3.91 11.44 -14.60
CA PHE A 153 -3.36 10.17 -15.04
C PHE A 153 -3.48 9.99 -16.56
N PRO A 154 -2.40 9.60 -17.26
CA PRO A 154 -2.52 9.11 -18.62
C PRO A 154 -3.19 7.73 -18.59
N LYS A 155 -4.32 7.57 -19.28
CA LYS A 155 -5.07 6.31 -19.36
C LYS A 155 -4.19 5.12 -19.75
N SER A 156 -3.22 5.33 -20.65
CA SER A 156 -2.27 4.32 -21.11
C SER A 156 -1.38 3.71 -20.03
N ARG A 157 -1.21 4.37 -18.88
CA ARG A 157 -0.39 3.86 -17.76
C ARG A 157 -1.21 3.14 -16.68
N ILE A 158 -2.53 3.15 -16.79
CA ILE A 158 -3.42 2.43 -15.86
C ILE A 158 -3.91 1.18 -16.58
N GLN A 159 -3.22 0.07 -16.35
CA GLN A 159 -3.51 -1.21 -17.02
C GLN A 159 -4.63 -1.98 -16.30
N THR A 160 -5.84 -1.40 -16.30
CA THR A 160 -7.06 -2.03 -15.77
C THR A 160 -8.30 -1.48 -16.49
N ASP A 161 -9.34 -2.30 -16.63
CA ASP A 161 -10.64 -1.91 -17.21
C ASP A 161 -11.32 -0.75 -16.48
N SER A 162 -10.93 -0.53 -15.22
CA SER A 162 -11.42 0.56 -14.38
C SER A 162 -10.63 1.86 -14.52
N ALA A 163 -9.73 1.99 -15.51
CA ALA A 163 -8.91 3.18 -15.71
C ALA A 163 -9.73 4.48 -15.75
N GLU A 164 -10.86 4.47 -16.45
CA GLU A 164 -11.74 5.65 -16.55
C GLU A 164 -12.38 6.03 -15.20
N ARG A 165 -12.80 5.03 -14.41
CA ARG A 165 -13.31 5.25 -13.06
C ARG A 165 -12.25 5.83 -12.13
N ILE A 166 -11.01 5.36 -12.24
CA ILE A 166 -9.86 5.89 -11.48
C ILE A 166 -9.58 7.35 -11.86
N ILE A 167 -9.56 7.66 -13.16
CA ILE A 167 -9.37 9.04 -13.66
C ILE A 167 -10.53 9.95 -13.21
N ALA A 168 -11.77 9.48 -13.28
CA ALA A 168 -12.93 10.24 -12.81
C ALA A 168 -12.87 10.51 -11.30
N ALA A 169 -12.52 9.50 -10.50
CA ALA A 169 -12.32 9.64 -9.06
C ALA A 169 -11.23 10.67 -8.74
N GLN A 170 -10.11 10.63 -9.47
CA GLN A 170 -9.03 11.60 -9.34
C GLN A 170 -9.49 13.02 -9.63
N LYS A 171 -10.16 13.25 -10.77
CA LYS A 171 -10.66 14.58 -11.13
C LYS A 171 -11.58 15.14 -10.04
N LYS A 172 -12.46 14.29 -9.50
CA LYS A 172 -13.35 14.64 -8.39
C LYS A 172 -12.58 15.03 -7.13
N VAL A 173 -11.60 14.22 -6.72
CA VAL A 173 -10.83 14.49 -5.50
C VAL A 173 -9.91 15.69 -5.66
N ASN A 174 -9.27 15.88 -6.82
CA ASN A 174 -8.47 17.07 -7.11
C ASN A 174 -9.30 18.35 -7.06
N ALA A 175 -10.53 18.33 -7.56
CA ALA A 175 -11.44 19.47 -7.46
C ALA A 175 -11.83 19.78 -6.01
N ALA A 176 -12.19 18.75 -5.23
CA ALA A 176 -12.50 18.90 -3.81
C ALA A 176 -11.30 19.40 -3.01
N PHE A 177 -10.11 18.85 -3.28
CA PHE A 177 -8.86 19.22 -2.65
C PHE A 177 -8.51 20.69 -2.90
N ARG A 178 -8.62 21.18 -4.14
CA ARG A 178 -8.36 22.61 -4.45
C ARG A 178 -9.32 23.54 -3.70
N LYS A 179 -10.60 23.18 -3.64
CA LYS A 179 -11.61 23.95 -2.88
C LYS A 179 -11.29 23.98 -1.39
N ALA A 180 -10.93 22.82 -0.81
CA ALA A 180 -10.55 22.71 0.59
C ALA A 180 -9.26 23.48 0.91
N LEU A 181 -8.24 23.38 0.04
CA LEU A 181 -6.98 24.11 0.21
C LEU A 181 -7.21 25.63 0.22
N ALA A 182 -8.10 26.13 -0.65
CA ALA A 182 -8.46 27.55 -0.70
C ALA A 182 -9.17 28.05 0.57
N ARG A 183 -9.76 27.18 1.39
CA ARG A 183 -10.37 27.56 2.68
C ARG A 183 -9.35 27.73 3.80
N GLY A 184 -8.17 27.11 3.71
CA GLY A 184 -7.13 27.20 4.75
C GLY A 184 -7.48 26.52 6.08
N ASP A 185 -8.53 25.70 6.14
CA ASP A 185 -9.07 25.05 7.35
C ASP A 185 -8.53 23.63 7.59
N ASN A 186 -7.49 23.22 6.86
CA ASN A 186 -6.93 21.87 6.85
C ASN A 186 -7.90 20.76 6.42
N SER A 187 -9.08 21.07 5.87
CA SER A 187 -10.03 20.04 5.41
C SER A 187 -9.58 19.32 4.12
N HIS A 188 -8.39 19.64 3.61
CA HIS A 188 -7.83 19.03 2.40
C HIS A 188 -7.17 17.67 2.69
N TYR A 189 -6.88 17.36 3.96
CA TYR A 189 -6.41 16.05 4.40
C TYR A 189 -7.56 15.03 4.40
N GLY A 190 -7.26 13.76 4.09
CA GLY A 190 -8.24 12.68 4.21
C GLY A 190 -9.26 12.60 3.08
N LEU A 191 -9.12 13.41 2.02
CA LEU A 191 -9.99 13.35 0.85
C LEU A 191 -9.61 12.18 -0.04
N PHE A 192 -10.40 11.10 0.02
CA PHE A 192 -10.22 9.91 -0.80
C PHE A 192 -11.54 9.46 -1.42
N VAL A 193 -11.49 8.98 -2.66
CA VAL A 193 -12.59 8.27 -3.31
C VAL A 193 -12.21 6.80 -3.45
N ARG A 194 -13.09 5.92 -2.99
CA ARG A 194 -12.94 4.48 -3.17
C ARG A 194 -13.40 4.05 -4.55
N VAL A 195 -12.55 3.32 -5.26
CA VAL A 195 -12.82 2.70 -6.56
C VAL A 195 -12.64 1.19 -6.44
N ARG A 196 -13.47 0.44 -7.16
CA ARG A 196 -13.38 -1.02 -7.30
C ARG A 196 -13.33 -1.35 -8.81
N PRO A 197 -12.70 -2.48 -9.20
CA PRO A 197 -12.63 -2.96 -10.58
C PRO A 197 -13.97 -3.02 -11.30
#